data_AF-A0A2J5NDV0-F1
#
_entry.id   AF-A0A2J5NDV0-F1
#
_cell.length_a   1.000
_cell.length_b   1.000
_cell.length_c   1.000
_cell.angle_alpha   90.00
_cell.angle_beta   90.00
_cell.angle_gamma   90.00
#
_symmetry.space_group_name_H-M   'P 1'
#
loop_
_entity.id
_entity.type
_entity.pdbx_description
1 polymer ?
#
loop_
_entity_poly.entity_id
_entity_poly.type
_entity_poly.pdbx_seq_one_letter_code
_entity_poly.pdbx_strand_id
1 'polypeptide(L)'
;LFPITDKLSRFQLANDYIVCFALFFIICKKESIDFITKRTLSFSYYILVISVLISFSRYMMLVMAIGLMIKVFSVRKISAKGILVASASLFIFSMIYISNMDEINDAIALRFISDDNSVSDATRQLQIDCLSNAFEQKPLLGHGGLGDYSPNCPGPRDAEFSYEVQYLGFLYRYGILQTLFLVMLYVS
;
A
#
# COMPACT_ATOMS: atom_id res chain seq x y z
N LEU A 1 8.64 10.11 -5.87
CA LEU A 1 7.60 9.08 -6.13
C LEU A 1 7.79 8.56 -7.55
N PHE A 2 8.10 7.28 -7.73
CA PHE A 2 8.36 6.75 -9.08
C PHE A 2 7.08 6.77 -9.94
N PRO A 3 7.10 7.43 -11.11
CA PRO A 3 5.97 7.42 -12.04
C PRO A 3 5.76 6.02 -12.63
N ILE A 4 4.50 5.65 -12.87
CA ILE A 4 4.13 4.41 -13.57
C ILE A 4 4.24 4.63 -15.09
N THR A 5 3.97 5.85 -15.55
CA THR A 5 4.24 6.35 -16.92
C THR A 5 4.48 7.86 -16.88
N ASP A 6 4.97 8.47 -17.97
CA ASP A 6 5.25 9.92 -18.11
C ASP A 6 4.05 10.85 -17.80
N LYS A 7 2.83 10.30 -17.70
CA LYS A 7 1.59 11.05 -17.39
C LYS A 7 0.93 10.62 -16.09
N LEU A 8 1.50 9.66 -15.36
CA LEU A 8 0.82 8.99 -14.25
C LEU A 8 1.80 8.83 -13.07
N SER A 9 1.75 9.81 -12.18
CA SER A 9 2.50 9.77 -10.93
C SER A 9 1.80 8.85 -9.92
N ARG A 10 2.60 8.12 -9.13
CA ARG A 10 2.10 7.27 -8.05
C ARG A 10 1.40 8.15 -7.02
N PHE A 11 0.12 7.95 -6.79
CA PHE A 11 -0.61 8.61 -5.72
C PHE A 11 -0.42 7.82 -4.40
N GLN A 12 0.78 7.82 -3.83
CA GLN A 12 1.00 7.25 -2.49
C GLN A 12 0.50 8.24 -1.44
N LEU A 13 -0.82 8.29 -1.25
CA LEU A 13 -1.41 8.79 -0.01
C LEU A 13 -1.96 7.59 0.76
N ALA A 14 -2.17 7.75 2.07
CA ALA A 14 -2.87 6.82 2.96
C ALA A 14 -4.25 6.29 2.44
N ASN A 15 -4.74 6.86 1.33
CA ASN A 15 -5.85 6.39 0.49
C ASN A 15 -5.71 4.92 0.04
N ASP A 16 -4.48 4.44 -0.12
CA ASP A 16 -4.16 3.04 -0.45
C ASP A 16 -4.73 2.05 0.60
N TYR A 17 -4.76 2.43 1.88
CA TYR A 17 -5.38 1.63 2.93
C TYR A 17 -6.91 1.62 2.82
N ILE A 18 -7.51 2.70 2.33
CA ILE A 18 -8.97 2.79 2.13
C ILE A 18 -9.41 1.77 1.09
N VAL A 19 -8.62 1.61 0.01
CA VAL A 19 -8.85 0.56 -1.01
C VAL A 19 -8.88 -0.83 -0.37
N CYS A 20 -7.92 -1.12 0.51
CA CYS A 20 -7.83 -2.41 1.21
C CYS A 20 -9.03 -2.67 2.13
N PHE A 21 -9.37 -1.70 2.97
CA PHE A 21 -10.48 -1.84 3.90
C PHE A 21 -11.82 -1.93 3.17
N ALA A 22 -12.03 -1.10 2.15
CA ALA A 22 -13.23 -1.15 1.32
C ALA A 22 -13.39 -2.53 0.65
N LEU A 23 -12.31 -3.05 0.05
CA LEU A 23 -12.33 -4.38 -0.56
C LEU A 23 -12.61 -5.47 0.48
N PHE A 24 -11.97 -5.40 1.66
CA PHE A 24 -12.19 -6.34 2.75
C PHE A 24 -13.65 -6.35 3.21
N PHE A 25 -14.28 -5.19 3.41
CA PHE A 25 -15.69 -5.11 3.81
C PHE A 25 -16.61 -5.67 2.73
N ILE A 26 -16.34 -5.39 1.45
CA ILE A 26 -17.12 -5.97 0.33
C ILE A 26 -17.01 -7.51 0.30
N ILE A 27 -15.84 -8.07 0.64
CA ILE A 27 -15.59 -9.51 0.63
C ILE A 27 -16.22 -10.20 1.85
N CYS A 28 -15.97 -9.69 3.06
CA CYS A 28 -16.25 -10.38 4.32
C CYS A 28 -17.51 -9.90 5.03
N LYS A 29 -17.97 -8.67 4.77
CA LYS A 29 -19.07 -8.00 5.49
C LYS A 29 -20.06 -7.35 4.52
N LYS A 30 -20.39 -8.06 3.45
CA LYS A 30 -21.31 -7.57 2.40
C LYS A 30 -22.64 -7.06 2.97
N GLU A 31 -23.17 -7.74 3.98
CA GLU A 31 -24.44 -7.38 4.68
C GLU A 31 -24.37 -6.01 5.36
N SER A 32 -23.18 -5.54 5.72
CA SER A 32 -22.99 -4.19 6.28
C SER A 32 -23.06 -3.09 5.22
N ILE A 33 -23.14 -3.44 3.93
CA ILE A 33 -23.15 -2.52 2.78
C ILE A 33 -24.45 -2.70 1.96
N ASP A 34 -25.55 -3.04 2.62
CA ASP A 34 -26.84 -3.33 1.97
C ASP A 34 -27.50 -2.09 1.33
N PHE A 35 -27.01 -0.88 1.65
CA PHE A 35 -27.47 0.36 1.03
C PHE A 35 -26.99 0.57 -0.41
N ILE A 36 -25.99 -0.21 -0.88
CA ILE A 36 -25.44 -0.10 -2.24
C ILE A 36 -26.08 -1.17 -3.15
N THR A 37 -26.44 -0.78 -4.38
CA THR A 37 -27.00 -1.74 -5.34
C THR A 37 -26.02 -2.85 -5.69
N LYS A 38 -26.53 -4.06 -5.94
CA LYS A 38 -25.69 -5.23 -6.31
C LYS A 38 -24.79 -4.97 -7.52
N ARG A 39 -25.27 -4.18 -8.50
CA ARG A 39 -24.51 -3.83 -9.72
C ARG A 39 -23.33 -2.92 -9.39
N THR A 40 -23.57 -1.86 -8.63
CA THR A 40 -22.53 -0.94 -8.17
C THR A 40 -21.51 -1.67 -7.31
N LEU A 41 -21.96 -2.50 -6.36
CA LEU A 41 -21.07 -3.28 -5.49
C LEU A 41 -20.18 -4.24 -6.30
N SER A 42 -20.75 -4.93 -7.30
CA SER A 42 -19.99 -5.82 -8.18
C SER A 42 -18.96 -5.06 -9.00
N PHE A 43 -19.33 -3.88 -9.53
CA PHE A 43 -18.42 -3.04 -10.30
C PHE A 43 -17.27 -2.51 -9.43
N SER A 44 -17.58 -2.00 -8.24
CA SER A 44 -16.59 -1.55 -7.25
C SER A 44 -15.65 -2.67 -6.83
N TYR A 45 -16.15 -3.90 -6.62
CA TYR A 45 -15.31 -5.06 -6.33
C TYR A 45 -14.23 -5.28 -7.38
N TYR A 46 -14.60 -5.32 -8.67
CA TYR A 46 -13.63 -5.54 -9.75
C TYR A 46 -12.61 -4.40 -9.86
N ILE A 47 -13.06 -3.15 -9.73
CA ILE A 47 -12.15 -1.98 -9.72
C ILE A 47 -11.14 -2.09 -8.58
N LEU A 48 -11.60 -2.41 -7.37
CA LEU A 48 -10.74 -2.50 -6.19
C LEU A 48 -9.74 -3.66 -6.30
N VAL A 49 -10.15 -4.81 -6.84
CA VAL A 49 -9.22 -5.93 -7.12
C VAL A 49 -8.16 -5.51 -8.13
N ILE A 50 -8.54 -4.86 -9.23
CA ILE A 50 -7.59 -4.35 -10.22
C ILE A 50 -6.64 -3.32 -9.59
N SER A 51 -7.16 -2.42 -8.74
CA SER A 51 -6.36 -1.42 -8.02
C SER A 51 -5.31 -2.08 -7.11
N VAL A 52 -5.69 -3.11 -6.35
CA VAL A 52 -4.75 -3.89 -5.52
C VAL A 52 -3.68 -4.57 -6.37
N LEU A 53 -4.05 -5.17 -7.50
CA LEU A 53 -3.11 -5.82 -8.41
C LEU A 53 -2.12 -4.82 -9.03
N ILE A 54 -2.60 -3.66 -9.49
CA ILE A 54 -1.75 -2.59 -10.06
C ILE A 54 -0.84 -1.96 -9.01
N SER A 55 -1.26 -1.90 -7.75
CA SER A 55 -0.42 -1.37 -6.66
C SER A 55 0.83 -2.23 -6.43
N PHE A 56 0.73 -3.55 -6.66
CA PHE A 56 1.75 -4.57 -6.33
C PHE A 56 2.28 -4.44 -4.89
N SER A 57 1.45 -3.92 -3.98
CA SER A 57 1.81 -3.80 -2.58
C SER A 57 1.61 -5.15 -1.89
N ARG A 58 2.70 -5.72 -1.36
CA ARG A 58 2.69 -7.00 -0.62
C ARG A 58 1.64 -6.99 0.49
N TYR A 59 1.52 -5.86 1.19
CA TYR A 59 0.52 -5.66 2.23
C TYR A 59 -0.91 -5.77 1.68
N MET A 60 -1.23 -5.06 0.59
CA MET A 60 -2.58 -5.08 0.01
C MET A 60 -2.96 -6.46 -0.52
N MET A 61 -2.02 -7.14 -1.19
CA MET A 61 -2.21 -8.49 -1.69
C MET A 61 -2.47 -9.47 -0.53
N LEU A 62 -1.77 -9.31 0.59
CA LEU A 62 -1.96 -10.13 1.79
C LEU A 62 -3.33 -9.90 2.42
N VAL A 63 -3.78 -8.64 2.57
CA VAL A 63 -5.12 -8.33 3.11
C VAL A 63 -6.22 -8.91 2.21
N MET A 64 -6.07 -8.77 0.88
CA MET A 64 -7.00 -9.39 -0.08
C MET A 64 -7.02 -10.91 0.05
N ALA A 65 -5.86 -11.56 0.18
CA ALA A 65 -5.75 -13.01 0.35
C ALA A 65 -6.43 -13.48 1.65
N ILE A 66 -6.22 -12.78 2.77
CA ILE A 66 -6.89 -13.08 4.05
C ILE A 66 -8.40 -12.93 3.91
N GLY A 67 -8.88 -11.84 3.31
CA GLY A 67 -10.32 -11.63 3.09
C GLY A 67 -10.95 -12.74 2.25
N LEU A 68 -10.27 -13.16 1.18
CA LEU A 68 -10.70 -14.28 0.35
C LEU A 68 -10.71 -15.60 1.13
N MET A 69 -9.68 -15.89 1.93
CA MET A 69 -9.65 -17.09 2.78
C MET A 69 -10.82 -17.10 3.77
N ILE A 70 -11.07 -15.99 4.49
CA ILE A 70 -12.20 -15.87 5.42
C ILE A 70 -13.52 -16.15 4.69
N LYS A 71 -13.70 -15.58 3.49
CA LYS A 71 -14.89 -15.83 2.68
C LYS A 71 -15.03 -17.30 2.29
N VAL A 72 -13.95 -17.95 1.86
CA VAL A 72 -13.95 -19.38 1.52
C VAL A 72 -14.32 -20.24 2.74
N PHE A 73 -13.73 -19.98 3.91
CA PHE A 73 -14.06 -20.70 5.14
C PHE A 73 -15.47 -20.41 5.65
N SER A 74 -16.03 -19.24 5.36
CA SER A 74 -17.39 -18.86 5.73
C SER A 74 -18.47 -19.47 4.81
N VAL A 75 -18.11 -19.98 3.63
CA VAL A 75 -19.08 -20.58 2.69
C VAL A 75 -19.41 -22.00 3.13
N ARG A 76 -20.61 -22.19 3.69
CA ARG A 76 -21.10 -23.52 4.12
C ARG A 76 -21.41 -24.48 2.97
N LYS A 77 -21.76 -23.98 1.79
CA LYS A 77 -22.04 -24.78 0.59
C LYS A 77 -21.55 -24.06 -0.66
N ILE A 78 -20.70 -24.73 -1.42
CA ILE A 78 -20.22 -24.23 -2.71
C ILE A 78 -21.29 -24.57 -3.76
N SER A 79 -21.82 -23.55 -4.44
CA SER A 79 -22.76 -23.76 -5.53
C SER A 79 -22.04 -24.15 -6.83
N ALA A 80 -22.63 -25.03 -7.65
CA ALA A 80 -22.09 -25.41 -8.95
C ALA A 80 -21.88 -24.19 -9.88
N LYS A 81 -22.77 -23.20 -9.81
CA LYS A 81 -22.61 -21.92 -10.51
C LYS A 81 -21.37 -21.14 -10.05
N GLY A 82 -21.08 -21.16 -8.75
CA GLY A 82 -19.89 -20.54 -8.17
C GLY A 82 -18.59 -21.19 -8.67
N ILE A 83 -18.57 -22.52 -8.77
CA ILE A 83 -17.42 -23.27 -9.32
C ILE A 83 -17.22 -22.90 -10.79
N LEU A 84 -18.29 -22.86 -11.58
CA LEU A 84 -18.21 -22.53 -13.01
C LEU A 84 -17.73 -21.10 -13.24
N VAL A 85 -18.20 -20.14 -12.46
CA VAL A 85 -17.72 -18.75 -12.53
C VAL A 85 -16.26 -18.66 -12.11
N ALA A 86 -15.84 -19.37 -11.05
CA ALA A 86 -14.45 -19.39 -10.61
C ALA A 86 -13.51 -20.01 -11.67
N SER A 87 -13.91 -21.13 -12.27
CA SER A 87 -13.12 -21.80 -13.31
C SER A 87 -13.05 -20.96 -14.59
N ALA A 88 -14.15 -20.33 -15.00
CA ALA A 88 -14.15 -19.40 -16.14
C ALA A 88 -13.26 -18.18 -15.88
N SER A 89 -13.30 -17.63 -14.67
CA SER A 89 -12.43 -16.51 -14.28
C SER A 89 -10.96 -16.91 -14.34
N LEU A 90 -10.61 -18.08 -13.78
CA LEU A 90 -9.25 -18.59 -13.79
C LEU A 90 -8.74 -18.87 -15.21
N PHE A 91 -9.59 -19.40 -16.08
CA PHE A 91 -9.28 -19.58 -17.49
C PHE A 91 -9.00 -18.24 -18.20
N ILE A 92 -9.85 -17.23 -18.01
CA ILE A 92 -9.64 -15.89 -18.59
C ILE A 92 -8.33 -15.27 -18.09
N PHE A 93 -8.06 -15.35 -16.78
CA PHE A 93 -6.81 -14.85 -16.22
C PHE A 93 -5.58 -15.59 -16.78
N SER A 94 -5.66 -16.90 -16.97
CA SER A 94 -4.57 -17.67 -17.58
C SER A 94 -4.33 -17.29 -19.04
N MET A 95 -5.39 -17.04 -19.81
CA MET A 95 -5.28 -16.58 -21.20
C MET A 95 -4.64 -15.18 -21.28
N ILE A 96 -5.05 -14.26 -20.40
CA ILE A 96 -4.45 -12.93 -20.31
C ILE A 96 -2.97 -13.04 -19.94
N TYR A 97 -2.63 -13.89 -18.96
CA TYR A 97 -1.25 -14.11 -18.55
C TYR A 97 -0.38 -14.65 -19.70
N ILE A 98 -0.84 -15.70 -20.39
CA ILE A 98 -0.09 -16.30 -21.50
C ILE A 98 0.09 -15.28 -22.64
N SER A 99 -0.95 -14.50 -22.95
CA SER A 99 -0.89 -13.49 -24.02
C SER A 99 0.05 -12.33 -23.71
N ASN A 100 0.34 -12.04 -22.45
CA ASN A 100 1.18 -10.92 -22.02
C ASN A 100 2.33 -11.41 -21.12
N MET A 101 2.79 -12.65 -21.35
CA MET A 101 3.68 -13.33 -20.43
C MET A 101 4.99 -12.57 -20.25
N ASP A 102 5.57 -12.07 -21.34
CA ASP A 102 6.84 -11.35 -21.33
C ASP A 102 6.72 -10.03 -20.55
N GLU A 103 5.72 -9.21 -20.86
CA GLU A 103 5.48 -7.93 -20.15
C GLU A 103 5.18 -8.14 -18.66
N ILE A 104 4.40 -9.16 -18.32
CA ILE A 104 4.07 -9.50 -16.92
C ILE A 104 5.32 -9.97 -16.18
N ASN A 105 6.12 -10.84 -16.81
CA ASN A 105 7.34 -11.36 -16.19
C ASN A 105 8.41 -10.29 -16.05
N ASP A 106 8.54 -9.38 -17.02
CA ASP A 106 9.45 -8.23 -16.95
C ASP A 106 9.01 -7.27 -15.82
N ALA A 107 7.71 -7.00 -15.70
CA ALA A 107 7.17 -6.19 -14.61
C ALA A 107 7.39 -6.84 -13.23
N ILE A 108 7.32 -8.17 -13.14
CA ILE A 108 7.66 -8.93 -11.92
C ILE A 108 9.17 -8.87 -11.66
N ALA A 109 10.01 -9.12 -12.66
CA ALA A 109 11.47 -9.08 -12.54
C ALA A 109 11.97 -7.70 -12.09
N LEU A 110 11.46 -6.63 -12.68
CA LEU A 110 11.77 -5.25 -12.30
C LEU A 110 11.40 -4.91 -10.86
N ARG A 111 10.47 -5.64 -10.24
CA ARG A 111 10.02 -5.39 -8.85
C ARG A 111 10.65 -6.32 -7.82
N PHE A 112 10.96 -7.56 -8.23
CA PHE A 112 11.42 -8.59 -7.31
C PHE A 112 12.91 -8.91 -7.45
N ILE A 113 13.53 -8.61 -8.59
CA ILE A 113 14.93 -8.96 -8.92
C ILE A 113 15.82 -7.73 -9.09
N SER A 114 15.26 -6.56 -9.41
CA SER A 114 16.08 -5.37 -9.71
C SER A 114 16.95 -4.90 -8.54
N ASP A 115 18.16 -4.46 -8.89
CA ASP A 115 19.12 -3.77 -8.03
C ASP A 115 18.54 -2.49 -7.38
N ASP A 116 17.36 -2.02 -7.81
CA ASP A 116 16.62 -0.93 -7.16
C ASP A 116 16.23 -1.26 -5.71
N ASN A 117 16.07 -2.55 -5.37
CA ASN A 117 15.93 -2.95 -3.97
C ASN A 117 17.20 -2.61 -3.18
N SER A 118 18.40 -2.77 -3.77
CA SER A 118 19.66 -2.39 -3.13
C SER A 118 19.83 -0.88 -2.99
N VAL A 119 19.34 -0.10 -3.96
CA VAL A 119 19.37 1.38 -3.93
C VAL A 119 18.34 1.93 -2.93
N SER A 120 17.14 1.34 -2.86
CA SER A 120 16.13 1.69 -1.85
C SER A 120 16.59 1.30 -0.45
N ASP A 121 17.21 0.12 -0.29
CA ASP A 121 17.77 -0.30 1.00
C ASP A 121 18.95 0.59 1.42
N ALA A 122 19.82 0.99 0.48
CA ALA A 122 20.90 1.94 0.75
C ALA A 122 20.36 3.34 1.11
N THR A 123 19.34 3.82 0.41
CA THR A 123 18.67 5.09 0.72
C THR A 123 18.02 5.05 2.10
N ARG A 124 17.40 3.91 2.44
CA ARG A 124 16.79 3.69 3.75
C ARG A 124 17.83 3.70 4.87
N GLN A 125 18.97 3.02 4.67
CA GLN A 125 20.06 3.02 5.64
C GLN A 125 20.62 4.43 5.85
N LEU A 126 20.87 5.17 4.76
CA LEU A 126 21.31 6.57 4.82
C LEU A 126 20.29 7.46 5.56
N GLN A 127 19.00 7.26 5.33
CA GLN A 127 17.95 7.98 6.06
C GLN A 127 17.94 7.61 7.55
N ILE A 128 18.13 6.33 7.90
CA ILE A 128 18.22 5.90 9.31
C ILE A 128 19.39 6.61 10.00
N ASP A 129 20.58 6.55 9.42
CA ASP A 129 21.78 7.12 10.02
C ASP A 129 21.67 8.65 10.12
N CYS A 130 21.21 9.31 9.05
CA CYS A 130 21.07 10.76 9.03
C CYS A 130 19.99 11.28 9.99
N LEU A 131 18.79 10.67 9.98
CA LEU A 131 17.67 11.11 10.82
C LEU A 131 17.90 10.78 12.29
N SER A 132 18.57 9.67 12.61
CA SER A 132 18.92 9.33 14.00
C SER A 132 19.92 10.33 14.56
N ASN A 133 20.99 10.63 13.81
CA ASN A 133 21.97 11.65 14.20
C ASN A 133 21.32 13.04 14.34
N ALA A 134 20.40 13.40 13.45
CA ALA A 134 19.67 14.66 13.56
C ALA A 134 18.76 14.67 14.79
N PHE A 135 18.02 13.59 15.04
CA PHE A 135 17.16 13.46 16.22
C PHE A 135 17.95 13.60 17.53
N GLU A 136 19.15 13.00 17.63
CA GLU A 136 20.02 13.11 18.81
C GLU A 136 20.39 14.56 19.16
N GLN A 137 20.41 15.47 18.17
CA GLN A 137 20.69 16.89 18.40
C GLN A 137 19.52 17.61 19.09
N LYS A 138 18.27 17.21 18.85
CA LYS A 138 17.06 17.83 19.41
C LYS A 138 15.97 16.79 19.73
N PRO A 139 16.19 15.89 20.70
CA PRO A 139 15.34 14.72 20.89
C PRO A 139 13.94 15.05 21.48
N LEU A 140 13.82 16.14 22.25
CA LEU A 140 12.59 16.45 22.98
C LEU A 140 11.54 17.14 22.10
N LEU A 141 11.94 18.20 21.39
CA LEU A 141 11.05 19.06 20.59
C LEU A 141 11.25 18.91 19.08
N GLY A 142 12.27 18.15 18.66
CA GLY A 142 12.61 17.98 17.26
C GLY A 142 13.18 19.25 16.63
N HIS A 143 13.22 19.26 15.29
CA HIS A 143 13.80 20.33 14.48
C HIS A 143 12.75 21.26 13.86
N GLY A 144 11.46 20.99 14.02
CA GLY A 144 10.43 21.79 13.37
C GLY A 144 8.99 21.26 13.52
N GLY A 145 8.13 21.61 12.58
CA GLY A 145 6.71 21.23 12.53
C GLY A 145 6.30 20.57 11.22
N LEU A 146 5.03 20.77 10.85
CA LEU A 146 4.45 20.21 9.62
C LEU A 146 5.14 20.81 8.39
N GLY A 147 5.74 19.95 7.56
CA GLY A 147 6.41 20.34 6.32
C GLY A 147 7.93 20.47 6.45
N ASP A 148 8.48 20.46 7.66
CA ASP A 148 9.92 20.53 7.86
C ASP A 148 10.63 19.24 7.44
N TYR A 149 11.83 19.41 6.89
CA TYR A 149 12.67 18.33 6.43
C TYR A 149 14.15 18.69 6.67
N SER A 150 14.96 17.66 6.91
CA SER A 150 16.41 17.80 6.96
C SER A 150 16.95 17.97 5.54
N PRO A 151 17.64 19.10 5.24
CA PRO A 151 18.29 19.29 3.95
C PRO A 151 19.48 18.34 3.76
N ASN A 152 19.98 17.75 4.85
CA ASN A 152 21.13 16.84 4.85
C ASN A 152 20.72 15.37 4.68
N CYS A 153 19.44 15.05 4.87
CA CYS A 153 18.95 13.67 4.71
C CYS A 153 18.29 13.51 3.34
N PRO A 154 18.66 12.50 2.55
CA PRO A 154 18.15 12.33 1.20
C PRO A 154 16.64 12.02 1.25
N GLY A 155 15.81 12.99 0.90
CA GLY A 155 14.41 12.78 0.54
C GLY A 155 14.28 12.55 -0.97
N PRO A 156 13.15 11.99 -1.45
CA PRO A 156 12.85 11.97 -2.87
C PRO A 156 12.89 13.39 -3.44
N ARG A 157 13.48 13.58 -4.64
CA ARG A 157 13.43 14.88 -5.34
C ARG A 157 11.97 15.35 -5.48
N ASP A 158 11.72 16.61 -5.15
CA ASP A 158 10.41 17.26 -5.16
C ASP A 158 9.43 16.74 -4.09
N ALA A 159 9.90 15.92 -3.15
CA ALA A 159 9.15 15.45 -1.98
C ALA A 159 10.09 15.24 -0.79
N GLU A 160 10.88 16.25 -0.45
CA GLU A 160 11.98 16.20 0.52
C GLU A 160 11.51 15.84 1.93
N PHE A 161 10.24 16.12 2.24
CA PHE A 161 9.57 15.75 3.49
C PHE A 161 9.08 14.28 3.52
N SER A 162 9.12 13.55 2.41
CA SER A 162 8.58 12.19 2.31
C SER A 162 9.68 11.13 2.48
N TYR A 163 10.23 11.01 3.69
CA TYR A 163 11.19 9.95 4.02
C TYR A 163 10.57 8.55 3.87
N GLU A 164 11.37 7.57 3.45
CA GLU A 164 10.97 6.16 3.46
C GLU A 164 10.80 5.66 4.90
N VAL A 165 11.65 6.16 5.81
CA VAL A 165 11.64 5.82 7.24
C VAL A 165 10.76 6.82 8.00
N GLN A 166 9.45 6.73 7.76
CA GLN A 166 8.48 7.72 8.23
C GLN A 166 8.54 7.96 9.75
N TYR A 167 8.69 6.90 10.56
CA TYR A 167 8.73 7.03 12.03
C TYR A 167 9.92 7.86 12.51
N LEU A 168 11.12 7.69 11.93
CA LEU A 168 12.28 8.55 12.22
C LEU A 168 12.06 9.97 11.69
N GLY A 169 11.40 10.12 10.54
CA GLY A 169 10.98 11.44 10.04
C GLY A 169 10.06 12.18 11.01
N PHE A 170 9.13 11.48 11.67
CA PHE A 170 8.27 12.05 12.72
C PHE A 170 9.08 12.44 13.96
N LEU A 171 9.95 11.57 14.45
CA LEU A 171 10.81 11.87 15.60
C LEU A 171 11.76 13.05 15.33
N TYR A 172 12.34 13.11 14.14
CA TYR A 172 13.16 14.25 13.70
C TYR A 172 12.37 15.58 13.75
N ARG A 173 11.15 15.60 13.22
CA ARG A 173 10.30 16.79 13.18
C ARG A 173 9.89 17.24 14.57
N TYR A 174 9.18 16.36 15.26
CA TYR A 174 8.38 16.71 16.42
C TYR A 174 9.07 16.38 17.75
N GLY A 175 10.13 15.57 17.71
CA GLY A 175 10.74 15.02 18.91
C GLY A 175 9.80 14.08 19.67
N ILE A 176 10.26 13.59 20.81
CA ILE A 176 9.51 12.65 21.65
C ILE A 176 8.23 13.28 22.19
N LEU A 177 8.28 14.51 22.71
CA LEU A 177 7.17 15.09 23.44
C LEU A 177 5.94 15.34 22.56
N GLN A 178 6.16 15.94 21.40
CA GLN A 178 5.06 16.25 20.48
C GLN A 178 4.57 14.98 19.77
N THR A 179 5.47 14.02 19.49
CA THR A 179 5.07 12.71 18.96
C THR A 179 4.17 11.96 19.95
N LEU A 180 4.53 11.93 21.23
CA LEU A 180 3.69 11.34 22.28
C LEU A 180 2.35 12.07 22.44
N PHE A 181 2.35 13.40 22.34
CA PHE A 181 1.11 14.18 22.35
C PHE A 181 0.17 13.81 21.19
N LEU A 182 0.71 13.66 19.96
CA LEU A 182 -0.07 13.23 18.80
C LEU A 182 -0.60 11.80 18.97
N VAL A 183 0.21 10.89 19.51
CA VAL A 183 -0.23 9.51 19.82
C VAL A 183 -1.33 9.52 20.87
N MET A 184 -1.20 10.31 21.94
CA MET A 184 -2.26 10.43 22.95
C MET A 184 -3.55 10.99 22.36
N LEU A 185 -3.49 12.05 21.55
CA LEU A 185 -4.66 12.59 20.86
C LEU A 185 -5.35 11.57 19.95
N TYR A 186 -4.59 10.67 19.32
CA TYR A 186 -5.16 9.62 18.46
C TYR A 186 -5.84 8.49 19.24
N VAL A 187 -5.36 8.21 20.46
CA VAL A 187 -5.86 7.11 21.31
C VAL A 187 -7.02 7.55 22.22
N SER A 188 -7.17 8.85 22.47
CA SER A 188 -8.24 9.43 23.31
C SER A 188 -9.52 9.68 22.52
#